data_AF-A0A7Y9H713-F1
#
_entry.id   AF-A0A7Y9H713-F1
#
_cell.length_a   1.000
_cell.length_b   1.000
_cell.length_c   1.000
_cell.angle_alpha   90.00
_cell.angle_beta   90.00
_cell.angle_gamma   90.00
#
_symmetry.space_group_name_H-M   'P 1'
#
loop_
_entity.id
_entity.type
_entity.pdbx_description
1 polymer ?
#
loop_
_entity_poly.entity_id
_entity_poly.type
_entity_poly.pdbx_seq_one_letter_code
_entity_poly.pdbx_strand_id
1 'polypeptide(L)'
;MHRPGELIIHCDAPELPILQRRLALLVARLVVGLVMGGVLGDVRAWAAGLGEVHERFVHRFARSEPRESALAYMRGLIAPLERKHGWTLAEEAGHGSPDRMHRLLNRCDWDADEVLDDVRDYVVEHLGDPGAVLIVDDTGFLKKGVRSAGVQRQYSGTAGRTENCQVGVFLAYAGERGRTLIDRRLYLPTSWTDDRQRCRAAGIEDAVAFETKVAIAKTMVRRAITEKIPFRWVTADAAYGFSKGWRTELERAGVFHVMATTRHDTVVTRWAMRASTLIVDTGCHAAMASVVDLCSKATGAR
;
A
#
# COMPACT_ATOMS: atom_id res chain seq x y z
N MET A 1 -40.97 -6.92 -0.08
CA MET A 1 -39.95 -6.82 -1.13
C MET A 1 -39.01 -5.65 -0.81
N HIS A 2 -37.86 -5.93 -0.22
CA HIS A 2 -36.79 -4.95 0.04
C HIS A 2 -35.58 -5.36 -0.80
N ARG A 3 -35.02 -4.43 -1.57
CA ARG A 3 -33.75 -4.63 -2.29
C ARG A 3 -32.60 -4.68 -1.27
N PRO A 4 -31.62 -5.59 -1.34
CA PRO A 4 -30.45 -5.56 -0.47
C PRO A 4 -29.45 -4.54 -1.01
N GLY A 5 -29.34 -3.44 -0.27
CA GLY A 5 -28.32 -2.41 -0.46
C GLY A 5 -26.96 -2.85 0.09
N GLU A 6 -25.94 -2.61 -0.71
CA GLU A 6 -24.72 -1.88 -0.34
C GLU A 6 -24.27 -1.86 1.14
N LEU A 7 -23.15 -2.55 1.39
CA LEU A 7 -22.11 -2.33 2.41
C LEU A 7 -22.47 -1.36 3.56
N ILE A 8 -23.08 -1.90 4.62
CA ILE A 8 -23.05 -1.31 5.97
C ILE A 8 -22.31 -2.29 6.86
N ILE A 9 -21.02 -2.03 7.10
CA ILE A 9 -20.32 -2.63 8.23
C ILE A 9 -20.46 -1.64 9.38
N HIS A 10 -21.40 -1.89 10.29
CA HIS A 10 -21.36 -1.34 11.64
C HIS A 10 -20.24 -2.08 12.40
N CYS A 11 -19.16 -1.38 12.74
CA CYS A 11 -18.14 -1.85 13.68
C CYS A 11 -17.61 -0.66 14.48
N ASP A 12 -17.98 -0.59 15.76
CA ASP A 12 -17.60 0.43 16.74
C ASP A 12 -16.19 0.19 17.32
N ALA A 13 -15.13 0.15 16.50
CA ALA A 13 -13.74 -0.04 16.96
C ALA A 13 -12.71 0.73 16.09
N PRO A 14 -11.56 1.15 16.66
CA PRO A 14 -10.70 2.21 16.10
C PRO A 14 -10.11 1.85 14.72
N GLU A 15 -10.41 2.66 13.71
CA GLU A 15 -10.26 2.28 12.30
C GLU A 15 -8.85 2.51 11.69
N LEU A 16 -7.93 3.26 12.34
CA LEU A 16 -6.55 3.42 11.84
C LEU A 16 -5.71 2.14 12.04
N PRO A 17 -5.60 1.56 13.25
CA PRO A 17 -4.85 0.32 13.46
C PRO A 17 -5.34 -0.78 12.54
N ILE A 18 -6.66 -0.88 12.36
CA ILE A 18 -7.29 -1.86 11.46
C ILE A 18 -6.84 -1.65 10.01
N LEU A 19 -6.86 -0.41 9.51
CA LEU A 19 -6.45 -0.15 8.13
C LEU A 19 -4.96 -0.39 7.94
N GLN A 20 -4.09 0.07 8.84
CA GLN A 20 -2.65 -0.19 8.74
C GLN A 20 -2.37 -1.70 8.73
N ARG A 21 -3.02 -2.45 9.62
CA ARG A 21 -2.95 -3.92 9.68
C ARG A 21 -3.46 -4.60 8.41
N ARG A 22 -4.60 -4.15 7.87
CA ARG A 22 -5.13 -4.66 6.60
C ARG A 22 -4.16 -4.38 5.45
N LEU A 23 -3.63 -3.17 5.37
CA LEU A 23 -2.70 -2.79 4.32
C LEU A 23 -1.37 -3.55 4.46
N ALA A 24 -0.91 -3.87 5.69
CA ALA A 24 0.28 -4.71 5.89
C ALA A 24 0.08 -6.12 5.32
N LEU A 25 -1.04 -6.76 5.68
CA LEU A 25 -1.39 -8.08 5.13
C LEU A 25 -1.71 -8.02 3.64
N LEU A 26 -2.17 -6.87 3.12
CA LEU A 26 -2.33 -6.62 1.70
C LEU A 26 -0.96 -6.61 0.99
N VAL A 27 0.02 -5.90 1.54
CA VAL A 27 1.39 -5.88 1.01
C VAL A 27 1.99 -7.29 1.03
N ALA A 28 1.90 -8.01 2.16
CA ALA A 28 2.35 -9.39 2.27
C ALA A 28 1.72 -10.30 1.19
N ARG A 29 0.41 -10.18 0.99
CA ARG A 29 -0.33 -10.89 -0.06
C ARG A 29 0.16 -10.53 -1.48
N LEU A 30 0.44 -9.26 -1.75
CA LEU A 30 0.92 -8.81 -3.06
C LEU A 30 2.34 -9.29 -3.37
N VAL A 31 3.19 -9.43 -2.36
CA VAL A 31 4.53 -10.02 -2.50
C VAL A 31 4.46 -11.44 -3.04
N VAL A 32 3.58 -12.28 -2.48
CA VAL A 32 3.36 -13.65 -2.96
C VAL A 32 2.89 -13.65 -4.42
N GLY A 33 1.94 -12.78 -4.73
CA GLY A 33 1.32 -12.56 -6.06
C GLY A 33 2.29 -12.32 -7.22
N LEU A 34 3.50 -11.86 -6.92
CA LEU A 34 4.38 -11.27 -7.93
C LEU A 34 5.81 -11.82 -7.88
N VAL A 35 6.30 -12.25 -6.72
CA VAL A 35 7.57 -12.98 -6.61
C VAL A 35 7.48 -14.33 -7.33
N MET A 36 6.28 -14.95 -7.31
CA MET A 36 6.04 -16.26 -7.94
C MET A 36 5.53 -16.14 -9.38
N GLY A 37 5.85 -15.03 -10.07
CA GLY A 37 5.42 -14.70 -11.43
C GLY A 37 5.95 -15.63 -12.52
N GLY A 38 5.52 -16.89 -12.51
CA GLY A 38 5.44 -17.77 -13.66
C GLY A 38 3.96 -18.04 -14.00
N VAL A 39 3.63 -18.00 -15.29
CA VAL A 39 2.31 -18.33 -15.87
C VAL A 39 1.61 -19.45 -15.09
N LEU A 40 0.41 -19.18 -14.56
CA LEU A 40 -0.50 -20.17 -13.94
C LEU A 40 0.25 -21.26 -13.15
N GLY A 41 1.14 -20.84 -12.25
CA GLY A 41 1.85 -21.77 -11.37
C GLY A 41 0.86 -22.64 -10.58
N ASP A 42 1.22 -23.91 -10.39
CA ASP A 42 0.53 -24.91 -9.56
C ASP A 42 0.02 -24.27 -8.26
N VAL A 43 -1.25 -24.53 -7.89
CA VAL A 43 -1.85 -24.11 -6.61
C VAL A 43 -0.94 -24.43 -5.42
N ARG A 44 -0.14 -25.51 -5.51
CA ARG A 44 0.85 -25.89 -4.50
C ARG A 44 2.02 -24.91 -4.41
N ALA A 45 2.55 -24.43 -5.53
CA ALA A 45 3.63 -23.43 -5.55
C ALA A 45 3.17 -22.09 -4.95
N TRP A 46 1.91 -21.73 -5.21
CA TRP A 46 1.26 -20.57 -4.58
C TRP A 46 1.05 -20.73 -3.08
N ALA A 47 0.53 -21.88 -2.66
CA ALA A 47 0.34 -22.18 -1.25
C ALA A 47 1.68 -22.21 -0.50
N ALA A 48 2.75 -22.71 -1.14
CA ALA A 48 4.09 -22.70 -0.62
C ALA A 48 4.65 -21.28 -0.49
N GLY A 49 4.56 -20.45 -1.53
CA GLY A 49 5.02 -19.06 -1.47
C GLY A 49 4.28 -18.21 -0.43
N LEU A 50 2.97 -18.45 -0.25
CA LEU A 50 2.21 -17.80 0.83
C LEU A 50 2.65 -18.30 2.22
N GLY A 51 2.94 -19.59 2.34
CA GLY A 51 3.49 -20.19 3.57
C GLY A 51 4.83 -19.56 3.93
N GLU A 52 5.73 -19.44 2.97
CA GLU A 52 7.08 -18.88 3.16
C GLU A 52 7.02 -17.42 3.60
N VAL A 53 6.24 -16.58 2.91
CA VAL A 53 6.05 -15.17 3.31
C VAL A 53 5.42 -15.08 4.69
N HIS A 54 4.44 -15.93 5.00
CA HIS A 54 3.83 -15.98 6.33
C HIS A 54 4.85 -16.35 7.42
N GLU A 55 5.69 -17.36 7.18
CA GLU A 55 6.75 -17.82 8.10
C GLU A 55 7.74 -16.70 8.44
N ARG A 56 7.98 -15.75 7.53
CA ARG A 56 8.85 -14.59 7.82
C ARG A 56 8.35 -13.73 8.96
N PHE A 57 7.04 -13.55 9.10
CA PHE A 57 6.48 -12.63 10.10
C PHE A 57 5.59 -13.30 11.16
N VAL A 58 5.44 -14.63 11.16
CA VAL A 58 4.63 -15.33 12.19
C VAL A 58 5.09 -15.04 13.62
N HIS A 59 6.38 -14.74 13.79
CA HIS A 59 6.98 -14.43 15.08
C HIS A 59 6.46 -13.11 15.67
N ARG A 60 5.87 -12.22 14.84
CA ARG A 60 5.19 -10.98 15.27
C ARG A 60 3.87 -11.23 16.00
N PHE A 61 3.35 -12.46 15.96
CA PHE A 61 2.17 -12.86 16.71
C PHE A 61 2.58 -13.72 17.91
N ALA A 62 2.18 -13.31 19.11
CA ALA A 62 2.50 -14.03 20.34
C ALA A 62 1.85 -15.42 20.44
N ARG A 63 0.64 -15.60 19.87
CA ARG A 63 -0.14 -16.84 19.97
C ARG A 63 -0.33 -17.53 18.62
N SER A 64 -0.65 -18.81 18.63
CA SER A 64 -0.89 -19.59 17.40
C SER A 64 -2.15 -19.18 16.66
N GLU A 65 -3.24 -18.84 17.37
CA GLU A 65 -4.52 -18.55 16.74
C GLU A 65 -4.49 -17.31 15.84
N PRO A 66 -3.83 -16.18 16.23
CA PRO A 66 -3.62 -15.05 15.32
C PRO A 66 -2.73 -15.37 14.12
N ARG A 67 -1.72 -16.24 14.26
CA ARG A 67 -0.88 -16.69 13.13
C ARG A 67 -1.72 -17.41 12.08
N GLU A 68 -2.48 -18.42 12.51
CA GLU A 68 -3.41 -19.14 11.64
C GLU A 68 -4.43 -18.20 10.98
N SER A 69 -4.94 -17.25 11.75
CA SER A 69 -5.91 -16.27 11.27
C SER A 69 -5.30 -15.32 10.24
N ALA A 70 -4.03 -14.90 10.40
CA ALA A 70 -3.32 -14.08 9.44
C ALA A 70 -3.11 -14.83 8.12
N LEU A 71 -2.68 -16.10 8.18
CA LEU A 71 -2.57 -16.94 6.99
C LEU A 71 -3.91 -17.14 6.30
N ALA A 72 -4.97 -17.47 7.06
CA ALA A 72 -6.32 -17.64 6.51
C ALA A 72 -6.85 -16.34 5.89
N TYR A 73 -6.60 -15.19 6.53
CA TYR A 73 -6.96 -13.88 5.99
C TYR A 73 -6.26 -13.62 4.66
N MET A 74 -4.94 -13.84 4.58
CA MET A 74 -4.19 -13.68 3.33
C MET A 74 -4.66 -14.65 2.24
N ARG A 75 -4.96 -15.91 2.58
CA ARG A 75 -5.56 -16.90 1.65
C ARG A 75 -6.88 -16.40 1.08
N GLY A 76 -7.79 -15.92 1.93
CA GLY A 76 -9.05 -15.34 1.48
C GLY A 76 -8.85 -14.08 0.63
N LEU A 77 -7.81 -13.28 0.91
CA LEU A 77 -7.49 -12.11 0.07
C LEU A 77 -7.02 -12.50 -1.33
N ILE A 78 -6.32 -13.62 -1.53
CA ILE A 78 -5.91 -14.10 -2.86
C ILE A 78 -6.98 -14.95 -3.56
N ALA A 79 -7.90 -15.54 -2.80
CA ALA A 79 -8.95 -16.38 -3.34
C ALA A 79 -9.83 -15.60 -4.35
N PRO A 80 -10.41 -16.29 -5.35
CA PRO A 80 -11.27 -15.70 -6.38
C PRO A 80 -12.68 -15.38 -5.82
N LEU A 81 -12.73 -14.63 -4.73
CA LEU A 81 -13.94 -14.22 -4.05
C LEU A 81 -14.45 -12.91 -4.63
N GLU A 82 -15.76 -12.84 -4.90
CA GLU A 82 -16.42 -11.65 -5.44
C GLU A 82 -16.30 -10.45 -4.48
N ARG A 83 -16.41 -10.68 -3.17
CA ARG A 83 -16.29 -9.66 -2.13
C ARG A 83 -15.34 -10.11 -1.01
N LYS A 84 -14.43 -9.22 -0.61
CA LYS A 84 -13.39 -9.48 0.40
C LYS A 84 -13.70 -8.76 1.70
N HIS A 85 -14.80 -9.14 2.36
CA HIS A 85 -15.15 -8.64 3.69
C HIS A 85 -14.99 -9.73 4.76
N GLY A 86 -14.99 -9.32 6.04
CA GLY A 86 -14.69 -10.22 7.16
C GLY A 86 -15.53 -11.51 7.16
N TRP A 87 -16.81 -11.42 6.77
CA TRP A 87 -17.68 -12.59 6.64
C TRP A 87 -17.26 -13.56 5.52
N THR A 88 -17.16 -13.12 4.26
CA THR A 88 -16.72 -14.00 3.15
C THR A 88 -15.33 -14.58 3.38
N LEU A 89 -14.40 -13.81 3.97
CA LEU A 89 -13.07 -14.33 4.31
C LEU A 89 -13.12 -15.38 5.43
N ALA A 90 -14.04 -15.24 6.37
CA ALA A 90 -14.26 -16.22 7.42
C ALA A 90 -14.92 -17.50 6.88
N GLU A 91 -15.92 -17.37 5.99
CA GLU A 91 -16.55 -18.50 5.31
C GLU A 91 -15.54 -19.29 4.47
N GLU A 92 -14.71 -18.59 3.69
CA GLU A 92 -13.62 -19.20 2.91
C GLU A 92 -12.63 -19.95 3.82
N ALA A 93 -12.39 -19.44 5.03
CA ALA A 93 -11.56 -20.09 6.03
C ALA A 93 -12.27 -21.20 6.82
N GLY A 94 -13.54 -21.52 6.50
CA GLY A 94 -14.33 -22.54 7.17
C GLY A 94 -14.85 -22.15 8.56
N HIS A 95 -14.93 -20.85 8.86
CA HIS A 95 -15.43 -20.35 10.14
C HIS A 95 -16.92 -19.96 10.06
N GLY A 96 -17.68 -20.28 11.11
CA GLY A 96 -19.11 -19.94 11.21
C GLY A 96 -19.41 -18.48 11.58
N SER A 97 -18.39 -17.66 11.84
CA SER A 97 -18.55 -16.24 12.16
C SER A 97 -17.31 -15.41 11.76
N PRO A 98 -17.46 -14.09 11.53
CA PRO A 98 -16.36 -13.20 11.17
C PRO A 98 -15.45 -12.86 12.37
N ASP A 99 -15.75 -13.36 13.56
CA ASP A 99 -15.10 -12.93 14.80
C ASP A 99 -13.60 -13.17 14.80
N ARG A 100 -13.13 -14.27 14.19
CA ARG A 100 -11.70 -14.56 14.10
C ARG A 100 -10.96 -13.52 13.25
N MET A 101 -11.56 -13.14 12.11
CA MET A 101 -11.02 -12.07 11.23
C MET A 101 -11.08 -10.71 11.90
N HIS A 102 -12.17 -10.39 12.61
CA HIS A 102 -12.31 -9.15 13.36
C HIS A 102 -11.34 -9.07 14.55
N ARG A 103 -11.13 -10.17 15.28
CA ARG A 103 -10.16 -10.21 16.38
C ARG A 103 -8.74 -10.00 15.88
N LEU A 104 -8.33 -10.69 14.81
CA LEU A 104 -7.02 -10.49 14.18
C LEU A 104 -6.73 -9.02 13.90
N LEU A 105 -7.69 -8.32 13.30
CA LEU A 105 -7.49 -6.94 12.87
C LEU A 105 -7.65 -5.93 14.01
N ASN A 106 -8.61 -6.15 14.91
CA ASN A 106 -9.06 -5.13 15.86
C ASN A 106 -8.54 -5.32 17.29
N ARG A 107 -8.21 -6.56 17.68
CA ARG A 107 -7.97 -6.91 19.10
C ARG A 107 -6.66 -7.64 19.36
N CYS A 108 -6.15 -8.39 18.37
CA CYS A 108 -4.86 -9.06 18.52
C CYS A 108 -3.75 -8.01 18.63
N ASP A 109 -2.75 -8.30 19.45
CA ASP A 109 -1.59 -7.45 19.62
C ASP A 109 -0.51 -7.88 18.62
N TRP A 110 -0.30 -7.03 17.62
CA TRP A 110 0.76 -7.15 16.61
C TRP A 110 0.96 -5.78 15.94
N ASP A 111 2.20 -5.50 15.59
CA ASP A 111 2.59 -4.25 14.94
C ASP A 111 2.60 -4.42 13.42
N ALA A 112 1.87 -3.54 12.73
CA ALA A 112 1.70 -3.62 11.29
C ALA A 112 2.96 -3.22 10.53
N ASP A 113 3.74 -2.30 11.09
CA ASP A 113 4.97 -1.79 10.49
C ASP A 113 6.12 -2.79 10.70
N GLU A 114 6.17 -3.50 11.83
CA GLU A 114 7.11 -4.61 12.01
C GLU A 114 6.86 -5.76 11.02
N VAL A 115 5.60 -6.15 10.80
CA VAL A 115 5.25 -7.14 9.76
C VAL A 115 5.63 -6.65 8.37
N LEU A 116 5.46 -5.35 8.09
CA LEU A 116 5.83 -4.76 6.82
C LEU A 116 7.35 -4.79 6.59
N ASP A 117 8.14 -4.63 7.66
CA ASP A 117 9.59 -4.71 7.59
C ASP A 117 10.06 -6.14 7.29
N ASP A 118 9.49 -7.16 7.95
CA ASP A 118 9.78 -8.57 7.63
C ASP A 118 9.43 -8.91 6.16
N VAL A 119 8.30 -8.38 5.67
CA VAL A 119 7.86 -8.56 4.27
C VAL A 119 8.79 -7.83 3.31
N ARG A 120 9.27 -6.63 3.66
CA ARG A 120 10.23 -5.89 2.85
C ARG A 120 11.56 -6.63 2.75
N ASP A 121 12.06 -7.18 3.85
CA ASP A 121 13.30 -7.96 3.87
C ASP A 121 13.18 -9.17 2.93
N TYR A 122 12.05 -9.87 2.97
CA TYR A 122 11.76 -10.95 2.02
C TYR A 122 11.79 -10.46 0.56
N VAL A 123 11.20 -9.29 0.27
CA VAL A 123 11.23 -8.69 -1.07
C VAL A 123 12.66 -8.37 -1.52
N VAL A 124 13.48 -7.79 -0.64
CA VAL A 124 14.87 -7.46 -0.97
C VAL A 124 15.69 -8.73 -1.24
N GLU A 125 15.48 -9.79 -0.46
CA GLU A 125 16.15 -11.08 -0.67
C GLU A 125 15.82 -11.70 -2.05
N HIS A 126 14.54 -11.64 -2.45
CA HIS A 126 14.06 -12.33 -3.65
C HIS A 126 14.09 -11.48 -4.92
N LEU A 127 13.85 -10.17 -4.80
CA LEU A 127 13.72 -9.22 -5.92
C LEU A 127 14.81 -8.14 -5.92
N GLY A 128 15.70 -8.10 -4.93
CA GLY A 128 16.72 -7.06 -4.77
C GLY A 128 17.57 -6.85 -6.01
N ASP A 129 17.59 -5.65 -6.56
CA ASP A 129 18.18 -5.37 -7.87
C ASP A 129 18.73 -3.95 -7.85
N PRO A 130 20.04 -3.74 -8.03
CA PRO A 130 20.63 -2.40 -8.08
C PRO A 130 20.02 -1.51 -9.16
N GLY A 131 19.40 -2.09 -10.20
CA GLY A 131 18.69 -1.39 -11.27
C GLY A 131 17.22 -1.08 -10.97
N ALA A 132 16.68 -1.52 -9.83
CA ALA A 132 15.26 -1.41 -9.53
C ALA A 132 14.74 0.04 -9.50
N VAL A 133 13.43 0.13 -9.71
CA VAL A 133 12.65 1.36 -9.70
C VAL A 133 11.70 1.34 -8.50
N LEU A 134 11.78 2.39 -7.69
CA LEU A 134 10.76 2.70 -6.70
C LEU A 134 9.66 3.54 -7.33
N ILE A 135 8.40 3.16 -7.14
CA ILE A 135 7.24 3.82 -7.74
C ILE A 135 6.33 4.31 -6.61
N VAL A 136 6.10 5.61 -6.53
CA VAL A 136 5.18 6.22 -5.58
C VAL A 136 3.84 6.50 -6.26
N ASP A 137 2.77 6.06 -5.61
CA ASP A 137 1.41 6.36 -6.04
C ASP A 137 0.47 6.44 -4.83
N ASP A 138 -0.69 7.09 -4.99
CA ASP A 138 -1.75 7.04 -4.00
C ASP A 138 -3.05 6.46 -4.53
N THR A 139 -3.70 5.65 -3.71
CA THR A 139 -4.96 4.98 -4.05
C THR A 139 -6.06 5.40 -3.08
N GLY A 140 -7.21 5.76 -3.64
CA GLY A 140 -8.42 6.09 -2.89
C GLY A 140 -9.30 4.86 -2.64
N PHE A 141 -9.69 4.66 -1.39
CA PHE A 141 -10.62 3.62 -0.96
C PHE A 141 -11.97 4.24 -0.61
N LEU A 142 -12.99 4.01 -1.43
CA LEU A 142 -14.33 4.58 -1.24
C LEU A 142 -14.96 4.12 0.08
N LYS A 143 -15.65 5.05 0.74
CA LYS A 143 -16.29 4.85 2.04
C LYS A 143 -17.64 5.55 2.11
N LYS A 144 -18.55 4.96 2.89
CA LYS A 144 -19.89 5.53 3.13
C LYS A 144 -20.03 6.24 4.48
N GLY A 145 -19.17 5.92 5.44
CA GLY A 145 -19.18 6.51 6.79
C GLY A 145 -18.13 7.60 7.00
N VAL A 146 -18.18 8.21 8.18
CA VAL A 146 -17.26 9.28 8.63
C VAL A 146 -16.27 8.83 9.71
N ARG A 147 -16.39 7.59 10.19
CA ARG A 147 -15.62 7.05 11.32
C ARG A 147 -14.28 6.43 10.91
N SER A 148 -14.14 6.03 9.64
CA SER A 148 -12.89 5.49 9.11
C SER A 148 -11.76 6.51 9.13
N ALA A 149 -10.63 6.18 9.75
CA ALA A 149 -9.46 7.06 9.85
C ALA A 149 -9.10 7.72 8.51
N GLY A 150 -8.92 9.04 8.48
CA GLY A 150 -8.58 9.77 7.25
C GLY A 150 -9.67 9.81 6.18
N VAL A 151 -10.89 9.34 6.47
CA VAL A 151 -12.00 9.46 5.52
C VAL A 151 -12.51 10.90 5.44
N GLN A 152 -12.59 11.41 4.22
CA GLN A 152 -13.22 12.68 3.91
C GLN A 152 -13.61 12.71 2.44
N ARG A 153 -14.38 13.74 2.03
CA ARG A 153 -14.56 14.06 0.62
C ARG A 153 -13.26 14.63 0.06
N GLN A 154 -12.57 13.85 -0.76
CA GLN A 154 -11.32 14.22 -1.42
C GLN A 154 -11.21 13.58 -2.79
N TYR A 155 -10.34 14.13 -3.64
CA TYR A 155 -10.13 13.56 -4.96
C TYR A 155 -9.57 12.13 -4.83
N SER A 156 -10.24 11.18 -5.46
CA SER A 156 -9.78 9.81 -5.60
C SER A 156 -9.38 9.58 -7.05
N GLY A 157 -8.09 9.32 -7.30
CA GLY A 157 -7.59 8.99 -8.64
C GLY A 157 -8.32 7.78 -9.24
N THR A 158 -8.59 6.77 -8.41
CA THR A 158 -9.32 5.55 -8.82
C THR A 158 -10.76 5.83 -9.22
N ALA A 159 -11.44 6.77 -8.57
CA ALA A 159 -12.81 7.15 -8.94
C ALA A 159 -12.86 8.23 -10.03
N GLY A 160 -11.75 8.91 -10.31
CA GLY A 160 -11.69 10.06 -11.21
C GLY A 160 -12.45 11.31 -10.72
N ARG A 161 -12.92 11.31 -9.46
CA ARG A 161 -13.76 12.38 -8.90
C ARG A 161 -13.56 12.53 -7.39
N THR A 162 -14.04 13.65 -6.87
CA THR A 162 -14.11 13.89 -5.42
C THR A 162 -15.22 13.06 -4.81
N GLU A 163 -14.84 12.12 -3.95
CA GLU A 163 -15.76 11.26 -3.21
C GLU A 163 -15.32 11.09 -1.78
N ASN A 164 -16.22 10.57 -0.95
CA ASN A 164 -15.85 10.18 0.41
C ASN A 164 -14.96 8.93 0.36
N CYS A 165 -13.68 9.11 0.65
CA CYS A 165 -12.69 8.03 0.59
C CYS A 165 -11.58 8.22 1.63
N GLN A 166 -10.91 7.11 1.94
CA GLN A 166 -9.58 7.12 2.55
C GLN A 166 -8.54 7.13 1.42
N VAL A 167 -7.36 7.67 1.67
CA VAL A 167 -6.26 7.63 0.70
C VAL A 167 -5.04 6.98 1.34
N GLY A 168 -4.51 5.94 0.70
CA GLY A 168 -3.21 5.36 1.05
C GLY A 168 -2.14 5.80 0.05
N VAL A 169 -0.98 6.20 0.54
CA VAL A 169 0.24 6.40 -0.25
C VAL A 169 1.04 5.08 -0.20
N PHE A 170 1.46 4.59 -1.35
CA PHE A 170 2.13 3.30 -1.49
C PHE A 170 3.48 3.49 -2.18
N LEU A 171 4.45 2.67 -1.77
CA LEU A 171 5.74 2.53 -2.44
C LEU A 171 5.83 1.14 -3.03
N ALA A 172 5.83 1.07 -4.35
CA ALA A 172 6.12 -0.15 -5.08
C ALA A 172 7.61 -0.24 -5.41
N TYR A 173 8.09 -1.47 -5.52
CA TYR A 173 9.42 -1.87 -5.92
C TYR A 173 9.30 -2.69 -7.19
N ALA A 174 10.04 -2.36 -8.24
CA ALA A 174 10.05 -3.09 -9.51
C ALA A 174 11.48 -3.30 -10.00
N GLY A 175 11.89 -4.55 -10.19
CA GLY A 175 13.16 -4.95 -10.79
C GLY A 175 12.93 -6.03 -11.85
N GLU A 176 14.02 -6.57 -12.41
CA GLU A 176 13.93 -7.60 -13.46
C GLU A 176 13.20 -8.87 -12.99
N ARG A 177 13.34 -9.20 -11.71
CA ARG A 177 12.77 -10.42 -11.10
C ARG A 177 11.29 -10.30 -10.74
N GLY A 178 10.70 -9.12 -10.83
CA GLY A 178 9.31 -8.88 -10.47
C GLY A 178 9.06 -7.51 -9.86
N ARG A 179 7.81 -7.29 -9.43
CA ARG A 179 7.38 -6.02 -8.84
C ARG A 179 6.40 -6.24 -7.70
N THR A 180 6.45 -5.46 -6.63
CA THR A 180 5.50 -5.58 -5.50
C THR A 180 5.46 -4.29 -4.67
N LEU A 181 4.59 -4.21 -3.67
CA LEU A 181 4.61 -3.13 -2.68
C LEU A 181 5.64 -3.44 -1.58
N ILE A 182 6.34 -2.41 -1.10
CA ILE A 182 7.33 -2.50 -0.02
C ILE A 182 7.08 -1.52 1.13
N ASP A 183 6.19 -0.54 0.93
CA ASP A 183 5.76 0.38 1.98
C ASP A 183 4.35 0.91 1.71
N ARG A 184 3.68 1.35 2.77
CA ARG A 184 2.29 1.81 2.81
C ARG A 184 2.08 2.83 3.94
N ARG A 185 1.40 3.93 3.66
CA ARG A 185 1.03 4.93 4.67
C ARG A 185 -0.39 5.43 4.40
N LEU A 186 -1.16 5.67 5.47
CA LEU A 186 -2.45 6.34 5.33
C LEU A 186 -2.21 7.85 5.28
N TYR A 187 -2.80 8.53 4.31
CA TYR A 187 -2.87 9.98 4.31
C TYR A 187 -3.96 10.47 5.27
N LEU A 188 -3.55 11.23 6.29
CA LEU A 188 -4.44 11.83 7.28
C LEU A 188 -4.57 13.34 7.00
N PRO A 189 -5.74 13.82 6.55
CA PRO A 189 -5.92 15.23 6.21
C PRO A 189 -6.04 16.11 7.47
N THR A 190 -5.87 17.43 7.32
CA THR A 190 -5.99 18.39 8.42
C THR A 190 -7.33 18.31 9.15
N SER A 191 -8.42 18.08 8.41
CA SER A 191 -9.77 17.85 8.97
C SER A 191 -9.87 16.69 9.96
N TRP A 192 -8.88 15.80 9.98
CA TRP A 192 -8.72 14.75 10.98
C TRP A 192 -7.74 15.14 12.08
N THR A 193 -6.54 15.63 11.73
CA THR A 193 -5.51 15.96 12.73
C THR A 193 -5.91 17.11 13.65
N ASP A 194 -6.80 17.98 13.17
CA ASP A 194 -7.34 19.11 13.94
C ASP A 194 -8.47 18.68 14.89
N ASP A 195 -9.00 17.46 14.75
CA ASP A 195 -10.00 16.85 15.63
C ASP A 195 -9.39 15.66 16.41
N ARG A 196 -8.76 15.98 17.55
CA ARG A 196 -8.10 14.97 18.39
C ARG A 196 -9.06 13.96 19.00
N GLN A 197 -10.31 14.34 19.26
CA GLN A 197 -11.30 13.40 19.78
C GLN A 197 -11.63 12.34 18.72
N ARG A 198 -11.83 12.77 17.46
CA ARG A 198 -12.04 11.87 16.33
C ARG A 198 -10.82 10.99 16.04
N CYS A 199 -9.61 11.54 16.10
CA CYS A 199 -8.36 10.78 16.02
C CYS A 199 -8.31 9.64 17.05
N ARG A 200 -8.51 9.95 18.34
CA ARG A 200 -8.48 8.94 19.41
C ARG A 200 -9.55 7.88 19.24
N ALA A 201 -10.77 8.27 18.83
CA ALA A 201 -11.84 7.32 18.53
C ALA A 201 -11.49 6.35 17.38
N ALA A 202 -10.65 6.79 16.44
CA ALA A 202 -10.12 5.96 15.36
C ALA A 202 -8.77 5.30 15.70
N GLY A 203 -8.25 5.43 16.93
CA GLY A 203 -6.99 4.85 17.37
C GLY A 203 -5.75 5.52 16.76
N ILE A 204 -5.85 6.82 16.46
CA ILE A 204 -4.74 7.64 16.01
C ILE A 204 -4.12 8.31 17.22
N GLU A 205 -2.81 8.13 17.40
CA GLU A 205 -2.07 8.75 18.50
C GLU A 205 -2.00 10.27 18.34
N ASP A 206 -1.98 10.99 19.47
CA ASP A 206 -1.97 12.46 19.49
C ASP A 206 -0.70 13.04 18.84
N ALA A 207 0.40 12.26 18.82
CA ALA A 207 1.65 12.64 18.19
C ALA A 207 1.57 12.68 16.65
N VAL A 208 0.57 12.03 16.04
CA VAL A 208 0.39 12.03 14.59
C VAL A 208 -0.04 13.43 14.14
N ALA A 209 0.84 14.09 13.40
CA ALA A 209 0.61 15.41 12.81
C ALA A 209 0.19 15.30 11.34
N PHE A 210 -0.29 16.41 10.79
CA PHE A 210 -0.59 16.48 9.37
C PHE A 210 0.69 16.38 8.55
N GLU A 211 0.70 15.48 7.57
CA GLU A 211 1.73 15.38 6.56
C GLU A 211 1.12 15.38 5.16
N THR A 212 1.71 16.16 4.25
CA THR A 212 1.32 16.11 2.84
C THR A 212 1.69 14.76 2.22
N LYS A 213 0.95 14.30 1.20
CA LYS A 213 1.29 13.06 0.48
C LYS A 213 2.73 13.04 -0.04
N VAL A 214 3.24 14.19 -0.51
CA VAL A 214 4.63 14.34 -0.94
C VAL A 214 5.62 14.17 0.22
N ALA A 215 5.30 14.68 1.41
CA ALA A 215 6.13 14.47 2.60
C ALA A 215 6.15 12.99 3.01
N ILE A 216 4.99 12.32 3.00
CA ILE A 216 4.87 10.89 3.24
C ILE A 216 5.75 10.11 2.23
N ALA A 217 5.62 10.38 0.94
CA ALA A 217 6.41 9.74 -0.12
C ALA A 217 7.92 9.96 0.07
N LYS A 218 8.35 11.16 0.43
CA LYS A 218 9.75 11.47 0.78
C LYS A 218 10.23 10.61 1.94
N THR A 219 9.44 10.50 3.00
CA THR A 219 9.78 9.68 4.17
C THR A 219 9.95 8.21 3.78
N MET A 220 9.05 7.66 2.97
CA MET A 220 9.13 6.28 2.48
C MET A 220 10.40 6.04 1.63
N VAL A 221 10.74 6.96 0.72
CA VAL A 221 11.97 6.85 -0.09
C VAL A 221 13.24 7.05 0.74
N ARG A 222 13.26 8.01 1.67
CA ARG A 222 14.39 8.20 2.61
C ARG A 222 14.64 6.95 3.44
N ARG A 223 13.55 6.31 3.89
CA ARG A 223 13.62 5.05 4.61
C ARG A 223 14.28 3.97 3.75
N ALA A 224 13.85 3.79 2.51
CA ALA A 224 14.46 2.86 1.57
C ALA A 224 15.96 3.11 1.35
N ILE A 225 16.37 4.38 1.25
CA ILE A 225 17.79 4.77 1.16
C ILE A 225 18.55 4.40 2.44
N THR A 226 17.99 4.73 3.60
CA THR A 226 18.60 4.51 4.92
C THR A 226 18.78 3.02 5.21
N GLU A 227 17.78 2.23 4.86
CA GLU A 227 17.77 0.76 4.97
C GLU A 227 18.59 0.08 3.87
N LYS A 228 19.18 0.84 2.94
CA LYS A 228 20.03 0.35 1.85
C LYS A 228 19.32 -0.67 0.96
N ILE A 229 18.02 -0.49 0.74
CA ILE A 229 17.28 -1.25 -0.27
C ILE A 229 17.98 -1.03 -1.62
N PRO A 230 18.31 -2.09 -2.38
CA PRO A 230 18.95 -1.93 -3.68
C PRO A 230 17.95 -1.35 -4.69
N PHE A 231 18.20 -0.13 -5.17
CA PHE A 231 17.48 0.48 -6.28
C PHE A 231 18.32 1.60 -6.89
N ARG A 232 17.95 2.06 -8.09
CA ARG A 232 18.63 3.19 -8.76
C ARG A 232 17.69 4.30 -9.17
N TRP A 233 16.41 4.00 -9.37
CA TRP A 233 15.44 4.94 -9.93
C TRP A 233 14.26 5.17 -8.98
N VAL A 234 13.72 6.38 -9.02
CA VAL A 234 12.44 6.73 -8.40
C VAL A 234 11.52 7.34 -9.47
N THR A 235 10.27 6.91 -9.49
CA THR A 235 9.19 7.53 -10.27
C THR A 235 7.96 7.73 -9.39
N ALA A 236 7.07 8.62 -9.82
CA ALA A 236 5.86 8.93 -9.09
C ALA A 236 4.76 9.47 -10.01
N ASP A 237 3.51 9.36 -9.55
CA ASP A 237 2.38 10.03 -10.21
C ASP A 237 2.62 11.54 -10.37
N ALA A 238 1.98 12.13 -11.39
CA ALA A 238 2.26 13.47 -11.85
C ALA A 238 2.11 14.54 -10.76
N ALA A 239 1.15 14.36 -9.84
CA ALA A 239 0.93 15.29 -8.74
C ALA A 239 2.16 15.45 -7.83
N TYR A 240 2.99 14.41 -7.69
CA TYR A 240 4.17 14.45 -6.84
C TYR A 240 5.36 15.16 -7.49
N GLY A 241 5.49 15.05 -8.82
CA GLY A 241 6.62 15.57 -9.58
C GLY A 241 6.72 17.10 -9.61
N PHE A 242 5.62 17.81 -9.27
CA PHE A 242 5.60 19.25 -9.09
C PHE A 242 6.45 19.72 -7.89
N SER A 243 6.85 18.82 -7.00
CA SER A 243 7.77 19.14 -5.91
C SER A 243 9.22 19.23 -6.40
N LYS A 244 9.63 20.41 -6.88
CA LYS A 244 11.04 20.70 -7.23
C LYS A 244 12.00 20.32 -6.11
N GLY A 245 11.63 20.60 -4.86
CA GLY A 245 12.44 20.26 -3.69
C GLY A 245 12.64 18.75 -3.54
N TRP A 246 11.68 17.91 -3.95
CA TRP A 246 11.88 16.45 -3.93
C TRP A 246 12.85 15.99 -5.01
N ARG A 247 12.71 16.51 -6.23
CA ARG A 247 13.62 16.18 -7.35
C ARG A 247 15.07 16.53 -7.01
N THR A 248 15.31 17.72 -6.46
CA THR A 248 16.65 18.15 -6.00
C THR A 248 17.19 17.27 -4.86
N GLU A 249 16.31 16.77 -3.99
CA GLU A 249 16.72 15.88 -2.91
C GLU A 249 17.18 14.51 -3.43
N LEU A 250 16.46 13.93 -4.39
CA LEU A 250 16.84 12.69 -5.06
C LEU A 250 18.18 12.85 -5.81
N GLU A 251 18.37 13.96 -6.53
CA GLU A 251 19.63 14.28 -7.20
C GLU A 251 20.81 14.35 -6.22
N ARG A 252 20.62 15.01 -5.07
CA ARG A 252 21.66 15.09 -4.02
C ARG A 252 21.97 13.73 -3.39
N ALA A 253 20.98 12.86 -3.31
CA ALA A 253 21.15 11.48 -2.86
C ALA A 253 21.74 10.56 -3.95
N GLY A 254 22.01 11.06 -5.16
CA GLY A 254 22.52 10.25 -6.27
C GLY A 254 21.49 9.30 -6.86
N VAL A 255 20.20 9.52 -6.60
CA VAL A 255 19.08 8.72 -7.08
C VAL A 255 18.56 9.31 -8.38
N PHE A 256 18.49 8.48 -9.42
CA PHE A 256 17.91 8.90 -10.69
C PHE A 256 16.38 8.97 -10.57
N HIS A 257 15.74 9.87 -11.30
CA HIS A 257 14.29 10.00 -11.23
C HIS A 257 13.64 10.36 -12.56
N VAL A 258 12.41 9.89 -12.73
CA VAL A 258 11.50 10.27 -13.81
C VAL A 258 10.22 10.75 -13.16
N MET A 259 9.90 12.03 -13.29
CA MET A 259 8.72 12.62 -12.66
C MET A 259 8.12 13.68 -13.59
N ALA A 260 6.79 13.79 -13.61
CA ALA A 260 6.13 14.85 -14.36
C ALA A 260 6.49 16.21 -13.77
N THR A 261 6.76 17.20 -14.61
CA THR A 261 7.05 18.58 -14.16
C THR A 261 6.01 19.54 -14.73
N THR A 262 5.93 20.74 -14.15
CA THR A 262 5.10 21.79 -14.76
C THR A 262 5.84 22.42 -15.94
N ARG A 263 5.12 22.96 -16.92
CA ARG A 263 5.71 23.67 -18.08
C ARG A 263 6.62 24.85 -17.72
N HIS A 264 6.50 25.37 -16.51
CA HIS A 264 7.23 26.53 -16.00
C HIS A 264 8.43 26.14 -15.13
N ASP A 265 8.68 24.84 -14.99
CA ASP A 265 9.74 24.34 -14.13
C ASP A 265 11.11 24.52 -14.80
N THR A 266 12.08 25.03 -14.05
CA THR A 266 13.46 25.18 -14.54
C THR A 266 14.24 23.92 -14.24
N VAL A 267 14.60 23.18 -15.28
CA VAL A 267 15.47 22.00 -15.17
C VAL A 267 16.91 22.43 -15.43
N VAL A 268 17.79 22.29 -14.44
CA VAL A 268 19.22 22.54 -14.60
C VAL A 268 19.89 21.20 -14.86
N THR A 269 20.15 20.87 -16.12
CA THR A 269 20.87 19.66 -16.48
C THR A 269 22.37 19.96 -16.49
N ARG A 270 23.20 19.02 -15.97
CA ARG A 270 24.68 19.11 -16.06
C ARG A 270 25.20 19.10 -17.51
N TRP A 271 24.34 18.76 -18.46
CA TRP A 271 24.53 18.83 -19.91
C TRP A 271 23.33 19.53 -20.51
N ALA A 272 23.51 20.68 -21.17
CA ALA A 272 22.40 21.43 -21.76
C ALA A 272 21.71 20.59 -22.85
N MET A 273 20.53 20.04 -22.53
CA MET A 273 19.66 19.37 -23.49
C MET A 273 18.23 19.86 -23.26
N ARG A 274 17.48 20.07 -24.35
CA ARG A 274 16.07 20.50 -24.27
C ARG A 274 15.22 19.40 -23.64
N ALA A 275 14.26 19.77 -22.80
CA ALA A 275 13.31 18.85 -22.17
C ALA A 275 12.55 17.97 -23.20
N SER A 276 12.37 18.45 -24.43
CA SER A 276 11.76 17.71 -25.55
C SER A 276 12.57 16.50 -26.04
N THR A 277 13.84 16.38 -25.66
CA THR A 277 14.75 15.31 -26.12
C THR A 277 14.80 14.14 -25.12
N LEU A 278 14.12 14.25 -23.97
CA LEU A 278 14.07 13.22 -22.93
C LEU A 278 12.74 12.45 -22.99
N ILE A 279 12.42 11.89 -24.16
CA ILE A 279 11.43 10.81 -24.25
C ILE A 279 12.22 9.52 -24.05
N VAL A 280 12.43 9.15 -22.79
CA VAL A 280 12.78 7.76 -22.50
C VAL A 280 11.49 6.97 -22.59
N ASP A 281 11.39 6.12 -23.60
CA ASP A 281 10.39 5.06 -23.68
C ASP A 281 10.61 4.12 -22.49
N THR A 282 10.09 4.54 -21.33
CA THR A 282 10.07 3.72 -20.12
C THR A 282 8.65 3.19 -20.01
N GLY A 283 8.51 1.89 -19.81
CA GLY A 283 7.26 1.23 -19.42
C GLY A 283 6.65 1.72 -18.09
N CYS A 284 7.01 2.94 -17.65
CA CYS A 284 6.57 3.62 -16.44
C CYS A 284 5.05 3.84 -16.40
N HIS A 285 4.41 4.10 -17.55
CA HIS A 285 2.94 4.13 -17.63
C HIS A 285 2.32 2.76 -17.30
N ALA A 286 2.90 1.66 -17.81
CA ALA A 286 2.44 0.31 -17.49
C ALA A 286 2.73 -0.09 -16.04
N ALA A 287 3.81 0.43 -15.45
CA ALA A 287 4.15 0.21 -14.04
C ALA A 287 3.20 0.97 -13.09
N MET A 288 2.90 2.25 -13.34
CA MET A 288 1.93 3.02 -12.55
C MET A 288 0.50 2.50 -12.72
N ALA A 289 0.07 2.25 -13.96
CA ALA A 289 -1.22 1.61 -14.23
C ALA A 289 -1.30 0.23 -13.54
N SER A 290 -0.18 -0.48 -13.44
CA SER A 290 -0.12 -1.71 -12.68
C SER A 290 -0.19 -1.52 -11.18
N VAL A 291 0.35 -0.45 -10.56
CA VAL A 291 0.18 -0.22 -9.11
C VAL A 291 -1.28 0.08 -8.79
N VAL A 292 -1.94 0.89 -9.61
CA VAL A 292 -3.40 1.14 -9.51
C VAL A 292 -4.20 -0.16 -9.69
N ASP A 293 -3.86 -0.98 -10.70
CA ASP A 293 -4.50 -2.28 -10.92
C ASP A 293 -4.19 -3.28 -9.79
N LEU A 294 -2.97 -3.26 -9.25
CA LEU A 294 -2.54 -4.07 -8.11
C LEU A 294 -3.37 -3.72 -6.88
N CYS A 295 -3.49 -2.44 -6.55
CA CYS A 295 -4.30 -1.95 -5.44
C CYS A 295 -5.81 -2.19 -5.67
N SER A 296 -6.33 -1.95 -6.89
CA SER A 296 -7.75 -2.16 -7.22
C SER A 296 -8.16 -3.65 -7.15
N LYS A 297 -7.38 -4.56 -7.74
CA LYS A 297 -7.57 -6.03 -7.61
C LYS A 297 -7.38 -6.49 -6.16
N ALA A 298 -6.58 -5.76 -5.39
CA ALA A 298 -6.31 -6.12 -4.01
C ALA A 298 -7.45 -5.73 -3.06
N THR A 299 -8.11 -4.59 -3.27
CA THR A 299 -9.16 -4.08 -2.38
C THR A 299 -10.60 -4.31 -2.84
N GLY A 300 -10.80 -5.01 -3.96
CA GLY A 300 -12.15 -5.31 -4.47
C GLY A 300 -12.94 -4.07 -4.88
N ALA A 301 -12.24 -2.96 -5.17
CA ALA A 301 -12.85 -1.75 -5.69
C ALA A 301 -13.01 -1.91 -7.22
N ARG A 302 -14.14 -2.48 -7.63
CA ARG A 302 -14.75 -2.25 -8.94
C ARG A 302 -16.15 -1.69 -8.73
#